data_AF-X0PBX8-F1
#
_entry.id   AF-X0PBX8-F1
#
_cell.length_a   1.000
_cell.length_b   1.000
_cell.length_c   1.000
_cell.angle_alpha   90.00
_cell.angle_beta   90.00
_cell.angle_gamma   90.00
#
_symmetry.space_group_name_H-M   'P 1'
#
loop_
_entity.id
_entity.type
_entity.pdbx_description
1 polymer ?
#
loop_
_entity_poly.entity_id
_entity_poly.type
_entity_poly.pdbx_seq_one_letter_code
_entity_poly.pdbx_strand_id
1 'polypeptide(L)'
;MFRNYQRWYLLTIGVTGIMYAHAPTTLIVIVALLVFYLAFFNKQSVTERGTRFIHIGIAALYSLLLSLIVWGPLAYLSLSQKLMRPNPQSLYADPQSLFTWFNQSIANKGFGLILLFFLVFGFLFLKKVPPIGRYAYFGAVTTLFVLSNLFPWNIVHHLPLIKGVEAIQSGHRIMPVVVMFLAAFSAYFLGTRFNHHWGSTCLIVVLFSLCLINSFNYSALYPMNITTDQNPYDNQFNRTDQPELTYKATPTHQIPRSNLNLQNYKVNNHDYNNQFPTVNGSGRTDYLPVNSGKYIEALANKVAILNGQKFKIAQSSIHAGSNSLSYHLLIPMKKATTLDLPFIRYAGMNYTVKFNGKTLTHLATSNRGTFKLTIPQTVKSAKISIQSHGSGFNGTFIILSLLGWLGLLGSGIFKKLSRSR
;
A
#
# COMPACT_ATOMS: atom_id res chain seq x y z
N MET A 1 -16.64 -17.28 -12.48
CA MET A 1 -17.90 -16.52 -12.41
C MET A 1 -18.72 -16.59 -13.67
N PHE A 2 -18.26 -16.10 -14.84
CA PHE A 2 -19.11 -16.05 -16.04
C PHE A 2 -19.38 -17.42 -16.68
N ARG A 3 -18.36 -18.26 -16.87
CA ARG A 3 -18.54 -19.60 -17.42
C ARG A 3 -18.91 -20.64 -16.36
N ASN A 4 -18.27 -20.57 -15.20
CA ASN A 4 -18.47 -21.51 -14.10
C ASN A 4 -18.46 -20.74 -12.78
N TYR A 5 -19.57 -20.80 -12.03
CA TYR A 5 -19.75 -20.14 -10.73
C TYR A 5 -19.18 -20.98 -9.57
N GLN A 6 -19.05 -22.30 -9.74
CA GLN A 6 -18.48 -23.21 -8.74
C GLN A 6 -16.99 -22.94 -8.50
N ARG A 7 -16.31 -22.23 -9.41
CA ARG A 7 -14.91 -21.77 -9.27
C ARG A 7 -14.78 -20.44 -8.53
N TRP A 8 -15.60 -20.22 -7.52
CA TRP A 8 -15.61 -18.99 -6.72
C TRP A 8 -14.33 -18.76 -5.94
N TYR A 9 -13.68 -19.84 -5.51
CA TYR A 9 -12.39 -19.81 -4.82
C TYR A 9 -11.28 -19.10 -5.63
N LEU A 10 -11.32 -19.14 -6.98
CA LEU A 10 -10.32 -18.43 -7.80
C LEU A 10 -10.50 -16.91 -7.71
N LEU A 11 -11.75 -16.44 -7.69
CA LEU A 11 -12.06 -15.02 -7.47
C LEU A 11 -11.62 -14.61 -6.06
N THR A 12 -11.91 -15.45 -5.07
CA THR A 12 -11.50 -15.24 -3.68
C THR A 12 -9.98 -15.07 -3.56
N ILE A 13 -9.20 -15.98 -4.14
CA ILE A 13 -7.73 -15.91 -4.09
C ILE A 13 -7.23 -14.64 -4.79
N GLY A 14 -7.76 -14.33 -5.98
CA GLY A 14 -7.36 -13.14 -6.74
C GLY A 14 -7.64 -11.84 -5.98
N VAL A 15 -8.84 -11.66 -5.45
CA VAL A 15 -9.22 -10.46 -4.68
C VAL A 15 -8.42 -10.38 -3.38
N THR A 16 -8.21 -11.50 -2.68
CA THR A 16 -7.38 -11.53 -1.46
C THR A 16 -5.94 -11.09 -1.74
N GLY A 17 -5.36 -11.54 -2.85
CA GLY A 17 -4.01 -11.13 -3.25
C GLY A 17 -3.91 -9.62 -3.50
N ILE A 18 -4.94 -9.02 -4.12
CA ILE A 18 -5.00 -7.56 -4.31
C ILE A 18 -5.18 -6.84 -2.97
N MET A 19 -6.00 -7.39 -2.06
CA MET A 19 -6.20 -6.84 -0.72
C MET A 19 -4.93 -6.80 0.11
N TYR A 20 -4.05 -7.80 -0.03
CA TYR A 20 -2.74 -7.79 0.62
C TYR A 20 -1.77 -6.79 -0.01
N ALA A 21 -1.87 -6.57 -1.32
CA ALA A 21 -0.98 -5.66 -2.02
C ALA A 21 -1.35 -4.19 -1.82
N HIS A 22 -2.60 -3.82 -2.07
CA HIS A 22 -3.04 -2.44 -1.95
C HIS A 22 -4.55 -2.27 -1.76
N ALA A 23 -4.89 -1.63 -0.65
CA ALA A 23 -6.25 -1.40 -0.22
C ALA A 23 -7.10 -0.57 -1.23
N PRO A 24 -6.68 0.65 -1.63
CA PRO A 24 -7.39 1.44 -2.63
C PRO A 24 -7.58 0.74 -3.98
N THR A 25 -6.56 0.06 -4.49
CA THR A 25 -6.64 -0.69 -5.76
C THR A 25 -7.69 -1.78 -5.70
N THR A 26 -7.86 -2.42 -4.54
CA THR A 26 -8.89 -3.45 -4.35
C THR A 26 -10.27 -2.91 -4.67
N LEU A 27 -10.63 -1.75 -4.13
CA LEU A 27 -11.94 -1.14 -4.35
C LEU A 27 -12.19 -0.88 -5.84
N ILE A 28 -11.19 -0.32 -6.53
CA ILE A 28 -11.26 0.00 -7.96
C ILE A 28 -11.45 -1.26 -8.80
N VAL A 29 -10.68 -2.31 -8.50
CA VAL A 29 -10.80 -3.60 -9.22
C VAL A 29 -12.14 -4.26 -8.95
N ILE A 30 -12.66 -4.23 -7.72
CA ILE A 30 -14.00 -4.76 -7.39
C ILE A 30 -15.07 -4.01 -8.19
N VAL A 31 -15.02 -2.68 -8.23
CA VAL A 31 -15.98 -1.87 -9.01
C VAL A 31 -15.86 -2.20 -10.50
N ALA A 32 -14.65 -2.29 -11.06
CA ALA A 32 -14.45 -2.65 -12.45
C ALA A 32 -14.98 -4.06 -12.77
N LEU A 33 -14.74 -5.04 -11.89
CA LEU A 33 -15.27 -6.40 -12.01
C LEU A 33 -16.80 -6.43 -11.90
N LEU A 34 -17.40 -5.60 -11.05
CA LEU A 34 -18.85 -5.47 -10.92
C LEU A 34 -19.48 -4.88 -12.17
N VAL A 35 -18.93 -3.77 -12.69
CA VAL A 35 -19.38 -3.17 -13.96
C VAL A 35 -19.25 -4.18 -15.10
N PHE A 36 -18.11 -4.87 -15.18
CA PHE A 36 -17.91 -5.93 -16.16
C PHE A 36 -18.90 -7.08 -15.96
N TYR A 37 -19.24 -7.45 -14.72
CA TYR A 37 -20.26 -8.46 -14.45
C TYR A 37 -21.66 -8.05 -14.91
N LEU A 38 -22.06 -6.81 -14.60
CA LEU A 38 -23.36 -6.25 -14.97
C LEU A 38 -23.52 -6.15 -16.48
N ALA A 39 -22.46 -5.81 -17.22
CA ALA A 39 -22.48 -5.75 -18.69
C ALA A 39 -22.86 -7.09 -19.36
N PHE A 40 -22.67 -8.22 -18.68
CA PHE A 40 -23.07 -9.55 -19.18
C PHE A 40 -24.23 -10.16 -18.39
N PHE A 41 -24.84 -9.41 -17.47
CA PHE A 41 -25.89 -9.95 -16.60
C PHE A 41 -27.06 -10.53 -17.41
N ASN A 42 -27.51 -9.79 -18.43
CA ASN A 42 -28.60 -10.22 -19.29
C ASN A 42 -28.26 -11.43 -20.17
N LYS A 43 -26.96 -11.71 -20.39
CA LYS A 43 -26.48 -12.87 -21.16
C LYS A 43 -26.37 -14.15 -20.31
N GLN A 44 -26.64 -14.08 -19.01
CA GLN A 44 -26.62 -15.23 -18.12
C GLN A 44 -28.00 -15.88 -18.04
N SER A 45 -28.02 -17.22 -17.92
CA SER A 45 -29.25 -18.00 -17.68
C SER A 45 -29.99 -17.47 -16.46
N VAL A 46 -31.29 -17.19 -16.62
CA VAL A 46 -32.14 -16.62 -15.55
C VAL A 46 -32.14 -17.50 -14.31
N THR A 47 -32.18 -18.82 -14.49
CA THR A 47 -32.18 -19.80 -13.39
C THR A 47 -30.89 -19.82 -12.57
N GLU A 48 -29.77 -19.42 -13.17
CA GLU A 48 -28.45 -19.45 -12.52
C GLU A 48 -28.04 -18.10 -11.91
N ARG A 49 -28.73 -17.00 -12.23
CA ARG A 49 -28.37 -15.64 -11.79
C ARG A 49 -28.30 -15.52 -10.27
N GLY A 50 -29.32 -16.02 -9.57
CA GLY A 50 -29.37 -16.01 -8.11
C GLY A 50 -28.20 -16.78 -7.49
N THR A 51 -27.96 -18.00 -7.96
CA THR A 51 -26.84 -18.83 -7.51
C THR A 51 -25.49 -18.15 -7.77
N ARG A 52 -25.31 -17.47 -8.90
CA ARG A 52 -24.10 -16.72 -9.23
C ARG A 52 -23.86 -15.56 -8.27
N PHE A 53 -24.90 -14.80 -7.92
CA PHE A 53 -24.79 -13.73 -6.91
C PHE A 53 -24.41 -14.27 -5.54
N ILE A 54 -25.00 -15.38 -5.11
CA ILE A 54 -24.63 -16.03 -3.84
C ILE A 54 -23.15 -16.39 -3.85
N HIS A 55 -22.63 -16.97 -4.92
CA HIS A 55 -21.21 -17.31 -5.03
C HIS A 55 -20.28 -16.10 -5.08
N ILE A 56 -20.72 -14.97 -5.65
CA ILE A 56 -19.99 -13.70 -5.57
C ILE A 56 -19.96 -13.18 -4.13
N GLY A 57 -21.09 -13.23 -3.42
CA GLY A 57 -21.18 -12.88 -2.01
C GLY A 57 -20.28 -13.75 -1.13
N ILE A 58 -20.32 -15.08 -1.33
CA ILE A 58 -19.40 -16.03 -0.68
C ILE A 58 -17.96 -15.65 -0.99
N ALA A 59 -17.62 -15.38 -2.26
CA ALA A 59 -16.26 -15.04 -2.62
C ALA A 59 -15.76 -13.76 -1.93
N ALA A 60 -16.62 -12.73 -1.85
CA ALA A 60 -16.32 -11.47 -1.16
C ALA A 60 -16.14 -11.65 0.35
N LEU A 61 -17.06 -12.34 1.01
CA LEU A 61 -16.97 -12.65 2.45
C LEU A 61 -15.72 -13.47 2.77
N TYR A 62 -15.41 -14.46 1.93
CA TYR A 62 -14.22 -15.29 2.12
C TYR A 62 -12.95 -14.49 1.86
N SER A 63 -12.91 -13.58 0.88
CA SER A 63 -11.76 -12.68 0.67
C SER A 63 -11.52 -11.76 1.86
N LEU A 64 -12.57 -11.25 2.49
CA LEU A 64 -12.47 -10.47 3.74
C LEU A 64 -11.90 -11.33 4.87
N LEU A 65 -12.40 -12.56 5.04
CA LEU A 65 -11.91 -13.52 6.03
C LEU A 65 -10.41 -13.82 5.83
N LEU A 66 -10.01 -14.17 4.60
CA LEU A 66 -8.62 -14.48 4.28
C LEU A 66 -7.70 -13.28 4.49
N SER A 67 -8.17 -12.06 4.22
CA SER A 67 -7.36 -10.84 4.35
C SER A 67 -7.46 -10.15 5.71
N LEU A 68 -8.08 -10.78 6.73
CA LEU A 68 -8.24 -10.20 8.07
C LEU A 68 -6.94 -9.73 8.71
N ILE A 69 -5.81 -10.39 8.44
CA ILE A 69 -4.50 -9.98 8.96
C ILE A 69 -4.10 -8.55 8.53
N VAL A 70 -4.58 -8.07 7.37
CA VAL A 70 -4.33 -6.71 6.88
C VAL A 70 -5.47 -5.77 7.27
N TRP A 71 -6.70 -6.14 6.97
CA TRP A 71 -7.83 -5.22 7.12
C TRP A 71 -8.48 -5.22 8.51
N GLY A 72 -8.37 -6.31 9.27
CA GLY A 72 -8.90 -6.41 10.62
C GLY A 72 -8.36 -5.33 11.56
N PRO A 73 -7.03 -5.16 11.68
CA PRO A 73 -6.45 -4.10 12.50
C PRO A 73 -6.88 -2.69 12.06
N LEU A 74 -6.94 -2.44 10.75
CA LEU A 74 -7.37 -1.15 10.19
C LEU A 74 -8.84 -0.85 10.47
N ALA A 75 -9.72 -1.86 10.33
CA ALA A 75 -11.13 -1.74 10.65
C ALA A 75 -11.32 -1.47 12.14
N TYR A 76 -10.62 -2.23 13.00
CA TYR A 76 -10.67 -2.04 14.44
C TYR A 76 -10.20 -0.63 14.86
N LEU A 77 -9.11 -0.15 14.26
CA LEU A 77 -8.60 1.20 14.49
C LEU A 77 -9.60 2.28 14.07
N SER A 78 -10.21 2.12 12.90
CA SER A 78 -11.20 3.06 12.34
C SER A 78 -12.51 3.08 13.13
N LEU A 79 -12.89 1.95 13.73
CA LEU A 79 -14.04 1.86 14.64
C LEU A 79 -13.72 2.44 16.02
N SER A 80 -12.46 2.34 16.46
CA SER A 80 -12.04 2.84 17.77
C SER A 80 -11.88 4.36 17.82
N GLN A 81 -11.64 5.02 16.68
CA GLN A 81 -11.46 6.47 16.62
C GLN A 81 -11.60 7.04 15.20
N LYS A 82 -11.91 8.33 15.12
CA LYS A 82 -11.92 9.06 13.84
C LYS A 82 -10.49 9.28 13.35
N LEU A 83 -10.23 8.80 12.14
CA LEU A 83 -8.95 8.94 11.47
C LEU A 83 -9.03 10.02 10.39
N MET A 84 -7.94 10.73 10.19
CA MET A 84 -7.74 11.63 9.06
C MET A 84 -7.81 10.82 7.77
N ARG A 85 -8.57 11.34 6.82
CA ARG A 85 -8.60 10.78 5.48
C ARG A 85 -7.27 11.10 4.79
N PRO A 86 -6.78 10.17 3.97
CA PRO A 86 -5.57 10.44 3.23
C PRO A 86 -5.82 11.59 2.25
N ASN A 87 -4.81 12.43 2.00
CA ASN A 87 -4.99 13.70 1.28
C ASN A 87 -5.71 13.47 -0.06
N PRO A 88 -6.87 14.09 -0.34
CA PRO A 88 -7.54 13.94 -1.62
C PRO A 88 -6.62 14.49 -2.70
N GLN A 89 -6.19 13.63 -3.59
CA GLN A 89 -5.51 13.99 -4.82
C GLN A 89 -6.52 13.80 -5.95
N SER A 90 -6.57 14.73 -6.91
CA SER A 90 -7.49 14.61 -8.02
C SER A 90 -7.16 13.36 -8.84
N LEU A 91 -8.20 12.65 -9.28
CA LEU A 91 -8.07 11.48 -10.19
C LEU A 91 -7.27 11.80 -11.47
N TYR A 92 -7.14 13.08 -11.82
CA TYR A 92 -6.51 13.59 -13.03
C TYR A 92 -5.36 14.56 -12.74
N ALA A 93 -4.68 14.44 -11.60
CA ALA A 93 -3.60 15.38 -11.25
C ALA A 93 -2.51 15.47 -12.35
N ASP A 94 -2.29 14.41 -13.13
CA ASP A 94 -1.43 14.43 -14.32
C ASP A 94 -1.74 13.24 -15.27
N PRO A 95 -2.65 13.39 -16.26
CA PRO A 95 -2.86 12.35 -17.26
C PRO A 95 -1.62 12.12 -18.13
N GLN A 96 -1.19 10.87 -18.19
CA GLN A 96 -0.07 10.53 -19.04
C GLN A 96 -0.52 10.35 -20.49
N SER A 97 0.32 10.76 -21.43
CA SER A 97 0.09 10.42 -22.83
C SER A 97 0.15 8.90 -23.02
N LEU A 98 -0.49 8.38 -24.08
CA LEU A 98 -0.35 6.97 -24.45
C LEU A 98 1.12 6.61 -24.66
N PHE A 99 1.91 7.48 -25.31
CA PHE A 99 3.34 7.24 -25.54
C PHE A 99 4.12 7.10 -24.23
N THR A 100 3.78 7.90 -23.21
CA THR A 100 4.38 7.76 -21.88
C THR A 100 4.09 6.39 -21.27
N TRP A 101 2.85 5.91 -21.35
CA TRP A 101 2.49 4.58 -20.87
C TRP A 101 3.20 3.45 -21.64
N PHE A 102 3.40 3.61 -22.94
CA PHE A 102 4.17 2.68 -23.76
C PHE A 102 5.65 2.65 -23.34
N ASN A 103 6.28 3.82 -23.22
CA ASN A 103 7.68 3.93 -22.80
C ASN A 103 7.88 3.37 -21.40
N GLN A 104 6.96 3.66 -20.47
CA GLN A 104 6.99 3.07 -19.14
C GLN A 104 6.87 1.54 -19.19
N SER A 105 6.02 0.99 -20.05
CA SER A 105 5.89 -0.47 -20.19
C SER A 105 7.12 -1.12 -20.84
N ILE A 106 7.78 -0.44 -21.79
CA ILE A 106 9.08 -0.88 -22.36
C ILE A 106 10.18 -0.84 -21.29
N ALA A 107 10.22 0.23 -20.51
CA ALA A 107 11.12 0.39 -19.37
C ALA A 107 10.69 -0.44 -18.13
N ASN A 108 9.69 -1.30 -18.27
CA ASN A 108 9.16 -2.19 -17.23
C ASN A 108 8.64 -1.48 -15.96
N LYS A 109 8.28 -0.19 -16.07
CA LYS A 109 7.62 0.64 -15.05
C LYS A 109 6.09 0.69 -15.22
N GLY A 110 5.57 0.20 -16.33
CA GLY A 110 4.14 0.15 -16.66
C GLY A 110 3.51 -1.25 -16.50
N PHE A 111 2.77 -1.72 -17.51
CA PHE A 111 2.14 -3.04 -17.53
C PHE A 111 3.07 -4.16 -18.07
N GLY A 112 4.30 -3.82 -18.45
CA GLY A 112 5.33 -4.76 -18.89
C GLY A 112 5.21 -5.19 -20.37
N LEU A 113 6.32 -5.70 -20.92
CA LEU A 113 6.46 -6.00 -22.35
C LEU A 113 5.44 -7.01 -22.89
N ILE A 114 5.14 -8.06 -22.12
CA ILE A 114 4.21 -9.12 -22.55
C ILE A 114 2.79 -8.56 -22.69
N LEU A 115 2.32 -7.80 -21.70
CA LEU A 115 0.99 -7.19 -21.78
C LEU A 115 0.97 -6.05 -22.79
N LEU A 116 2.08 -5.35 -23.01
CA LEU A 116 2.22 -4.37 -24.09
C LEU A 116 2.08 -5.00 -25.47
N PHE A 117 2.72 -6.14 -25.71
CA PHE A 117 2.53 -6.89 -26.94
C PHE A 117 1.05 -7.23 -27.16
N PHE A 118 0.37 -7.73 -26.12
CA PHE A 118 -1.06 -8.04 -26.23
C PHE A 118 -1.94 -6.80 -26.34
N LEU A 119 -1.56 -5.66 -25.77
CA LEU A 119 -2.27 -4.40 -25.95
C LEU A 119 -2.23 -3.96 -27.42
N VAL A 120 -1.05 -3.97 -28.04
CA VAL A 120 -0.83 -3.50 -29.41
C VAL A 120 -1.34 -4.48 -30.45
N PHE A 121 -1.01 -5.76 -30.31
CA PHE A 121 -1.30 -6.79 -31.33
C PHE A 121 -2.47 -7.71 -30.97
N GLY A 122 -3.06 -7.55 -29.78
CA GLY A 122 -4.18 -8.38 -29.31
C GLY A 122 -5.39 -8.37 -30.23
N PHE A 123 -5.63 -7.26 -30.93
CA PHE A 123 -6.74 -7.14 -31.88
C PHE A 123 -6.67 -8.22 -32.99
N LEU A 124 -5.47 -8.63 -33.41
CA LEU A 124 -5.24 -9.68 -34.41
C LEU A 124 -5.72 -11.06 -33.93
N PHE A 125 -5.81 -11.25 -32.61
CA PHE A 125 -6.19 -12.52 -31.98
C PHE A 125 -7.64 -12.55 -31.48
N LEU A 126 -8.42 -11.48 -31.67
CA LEU A 126 -9.79 -11.38 -31.13
C LEU A 126 -10.72 -12.50 -31.61
N LYS A 127 -10.57 -12.94 -32.87
CA LYS A 127 -11.37 -14.05 -33.41
C LYS A 127 -11.07 -15.39 -32.72
N LYS A 128 -9.87 -15.55 -32.15
CA LYS A 128 -9.39 -16.76 -31.47
C LYS A 128 -9.80 -16.84 -29.99
N VAL A 129 -10.43 -15.79 -29.45
CA VAL A 129 -10.94 -15.77 -28.08
C VAL A 129 -12.47 -15.68 -28.05
N PRO A 130 -13.13 -16.18 -26.99
CA PRO A 130 -14.58 -16.08 -26.82
C PRO A 130 -14.99 -14.62 -26.60
N PRO A 131 -16.30 -14.30 -26.76
CA PRO A 131 -16.80 -12.95 -26.59
C PRO A 131 -16.31 -12.27 -25.31
N ILE A 132 -16.37 -12.97 -24.17
CA ILE A 132 -15.90 -12.42 -22.89
C ILE A 132 -14.42 -12.00 -22.89
N GLY A 133 -13.56 -12.74 -23.59
CA GLY A 133 -12.16 -12.36 -23.76
C GLY A 133 -11.99 -11.12 -24.64
N ARG A 134 -12.82 -10.99 -25.68
CA ARG A 134 -12.83 -9.79 -26.54
C ARG A 134 -13.22 -8.54 -25.75
N TYR A 135 -14.28 -8.64 -24.93
CA TYR A 135 -14.69 -7.54 -24.07
C TYR A 135 -13.66 -7.22 -22.98
N ALA A 136 -12.91 -8.21 -22.48
CA ALA A 136 -11.77 -7.93 -21.59
C ALA A 136 -10.71 -7.09 -22.33
N TYR A 137 -10.32 -7.47 -23.54
CA TYR A 137 -9.39 -6.67 -24.36
C TYR A 137 -9.89 -5.23 -24.59
N PHE A 138 -11.14 -5.06 -25.02
CA PHE A 138 -11.72 -3.72 -25.18
C PHE A 138 -11.87 -2.97 -23.85
N GLY A 139 -12.12 -3.67 -22.74
CA GLY A 139 -12.13 -3.11 -21.40
C GLY A 139 -10.76 -2.54 -21.02
N ALA A 140 -9.67 -3.25 -21.34
CA ALA A 140 -8.32 -2.73 -21.16
C ALA A 140 -8.05 -1.47 -21.99
N VAL A 141 -8.39 -1.50 -23.28
CA VAL A 141 -8.21 -0.34 -24.19
C VAL A 141 -9.02 0.86 -23.72
N THR A 142 -10.28 0.65 -23.32
CA THR A 142 -11.17 1.70 -22.79
C THR A 142 -10.61 2.28 -21.50
N THR A 143 -10.13 1.43 -20.59
CA THR A 143 -9.54 1.87 -19.33
C THR A 143 -8.25 2.67 -19.57
N LEU A 144 -7.42 2.25 -20.54
CA LEU A 144 -6.22 2.98 -20.93
C LEU A 144 -6.56 4.34 -21.57
N PHE A 145 -7.62 4.40 -22.38
CA PHE A 145 -8.14 5.66 -22.90
C PHE A 145 -8.53 6.60 -21.75
N VAL A 146 -9.29 6.11 -20.76
CA VAL A 146 -9.64 6.86 -19.54
C VAL A 146 -8.41 7.33 -18.77
N LEU A 147 -7.33 6.55 -18.74
CA LEU A 147 -6.07 6.93 -18.09
C LEU A 147 -5.23 7.96 -18.87
N SER A 148 -5.58 8.22 -20.13
CA SER A 148 -4.78 9.06 -21.02
C SER A 148 -5.27 10.50 -21.05
N ASN A 149 -4.42 11.38 -21.56
CA ASN A 149 -4.77 12.76 -21.88
C ASN A 149 -5.82 12.90 -23.00
N LEU A 150 -6.19 11.81 -23.68
CA LEU A 150 -7.26 11.80 -24.67
C LEU A 150 -8.66 11.78 -24.04
N PHE A 151 -8.78 11.33 -22.78
CA PHE A 151 -10.06 11.37 -22.09
C PHE A 151 -10.35 12.79 -21.60
N PRO A 152 -11.57 13.32 -21.81
CA PRO A 152 -11.91 14.72 -21.52
C PRO A 152 -12.17 14.96 -20.03
N TRP A 153 -11.16 14.73 -19.20
CA TRP A 153 -11.25 14.91 -17.75
C TRP A 153 -11.59 16.33 -17.34
N ASN A 154 -11.21 17.33 -18.16
CA ASN A 154 -11.62 18.72 -17.97
C ASN A 154 -13.15 18.90 -17.91
N ILE A 155 -13.92 18.04 -18.56
CA ILE A 155 -15.39 18.06 -18.48
C ILE A 155 -15.87 17.22 -17.30
N VAL A 156 -15.28 16.03 -17.15
CA VAL A 156 -15.75 14.98 -16.25
C VAL A 156 -15.51 15.33 -14.77
N HIS A 157 -14.43 16.05 -14.43
CA HIS A 157 -14.11 16.36 -13.03
C HIS A 157 -15.09 17.33 -12.37
N HIS A 158 -15.87 18.09 -13.14
CA HIS A 158 -16.90 18.99 -12.61
C HIS A 158 -18.19 18.26 -12.20
N LEU A 159 -18.36 16.98 -12.57
CA LEU A 159 -19.56 16.22 -12.28
C LEU A 159 -19.67 15.90 -10.77
N PRO A 160 -20.80 16.21 -10.10
CA PRO A 160 -20.98 15.97 -8.66
C PRO A 160 -20.76 14.52 -8.22
N LEU A 161 -21.11 13.55 -9.07
CA LEU A 161 -20.93 12.12 -8.81
C LEU A 161 -19.45 11.70 -8.71
N ILE A 162 -18.54 12.48 -9.29
CA ILE A 162 -17.10 12.14 -9.36
C ILE A 162 -16.31 12.76 -8.20
N LYS A 163 -16.82 13.85 -7.60
CA LYS A 163 -16.24 14.45 -6.38
C LYS A 163 -16.19 13.47 -5.20
N GLY A 164 -17.13 12.53 -5.11
CA GLY A 164 -17.12 11.48 -4.08
C GLY A 164 -16.02 10.42 -4.26
N VAL A 165 -15.38 10.38 -5.43
CA VAL A 165 -14.41 9.36 -5.84
C VAL A 165 -12.95 9.84 -5.68
N GLU A 166 -12.74 11.08 -5.22
CA GLU A 166 -11.43 11.68 -4.90
C GLU A 166 -10.62 10.87 -3.87
N ALA A 167 -11.26 9.96 -3.13
CA ALA A 167 -10.61 8.97 -2.26
C ALA A 167 -9.69 7.99 -3.03
N ILE A 168 -9.79 7.92 -4.37
CA ILE A 168 -8.89 7.13 -5.21
C ILE A 168 -7.49 7.77 -5.29
N GLN A 169 -7.32 9.04 -4.92
CA GLN A 169 -6.05 9.79 -4.81
C GLN A 169 -5.10 9.78 -6.03
N SER A 170 -5.34 9.06 -7.13
CA SER A 170 -4.66 9.30 -8.40
C SER A 170 -5.18 8.38 -9.51
N GLY A 171 -5.16 8.88 -10.75
CA GLY A 171 -5.47 8.10 -11.95
C GLY A 171 -4.59 6.86 -12.11
N HIS A 172 -3.30 6.89 -11.73
CA HIS A 172 -2.43 5.72 -11.85
C HIS A 172 -2.95 4.49 -11.08
N ARG A 173 -3.80 4.67 -10.06
CA ARG A 173 -4.42 3.56 -9.31
C ARG A 173 -5.46 2.78 -10.10
N ILE A 174 -5.89 3.29 -11.26
CA ILE A 174 -6.77 2.59 -12.21
C ILE A 174 -5.96 1.65 -13.12
N MET A 175 -4.64 1.83 -13.25
CA MET A 175 -3.78 0.98 -14.10
C MET A 175 -3.91 -0.54 -13.84
N PRO A 176 -4.04 -1.02 -12.59
CA PRO A 176 -4.27 -2.44 -12.32
C PRO A 176 -5.49 -3.03 -13.03
N VAL A 177 -6.49 -2.22 -13.38
CA VAL A 177 -7.66 -2.66 -14.17
C VAL A 177 -7.26 -2.98 -15.62
N VAL A 178 -6.39 -2.16 -16.23
CA VAL A 178 -5.82 -2.45 -17.57
C VAL A 178 -5.05 -3.77 -17.52
N VAL A 179 -4.17 -3.92 -16.53
CA VAL A 179 -3.36 -5.13 -16.31
C VAL A 179 -4.25 -6.35 -16.13
N MET A 180 -5.27 -6.28 -15.28
CA MET A 180 -6.20 -7.37 -15.02
C MET A 180 -6.91 -7.84 -16.31
N PHE A 181 -7.43 -6.90 -17.10
CA PHE A 181 -8.16 -7.24 -18.32
C PHE A 181 -7.24 -7.79 -19.42
N LEU A 182 -6.06 -7.20 -19.62
CA LEU A 182 -5.06 -7.72 -20.56
C LEU A 182 -4.57 -9.10 -20.15
N ALA A 183 -4.31 -9.32 -18.85
CA ALA A 183 -3.91 -10.61 -18.31
C ALA A 183 -4.99 -11.67 -18.53
N ALA A 184 -6.26 -11.33 -18.32
CA ALA A 184 -7.37 -12.25 -18.57
C ALA A 184 -7.48 -12.64 -20.06
N PHE A 185 -7.34 -11.67 -20.96
CA PHE A 185 -7.35 -11.91 -22.41
C PHE A 185 -6.16 -12.76 -22.86
N SER A 186 -4.94 -12.37 -22.46
CA SER A 186 -3.70 -13.04 -22.86
C SER A 186 -3.60 -14.45 -22.29
N ALA A 187 -3.97 -14.65 -21.01
CA ALA A 187 -3.97 -15.98 -20.38
C ALA A 187 -4.93 -16.94 -21.09
N TYR A 188 -6.12 -16.48 -21.48
CA TYR A 188 -7.05 -17.30 -22.25
C TYR A 188 -6.44 -17.70 -23.61
N PHE A 189 -5.93 -16.71 -24.36
CA PHE A 189 -5.36 -16.94 -25.67
C PHE A 189 -4.18 -17.93 -25.62
N LEU A 190 -3.21 -17.67 -24.73
CA LEU A 190 -2.04 -18.53 -24.54
C LEU A 190 -2.44 -19.94 -24.10
N GLY A 191 -3.37 -20.07 -23.16
CA GLY A 191 -3.85 -21.37 -22.69
C GLY A 191 -4.48 -22.21 -23.80
N THR A 192 -5.21 -21.59 -24.73
CA THR A 192 -5.77 -22.31 -25.88
C THR A 192 -4.73 -22.69 -26.94
N ARG A 193 -3.67 -21.88 -27.10
CA ARG A 193 -2.66 -22.10 -28.15
C ARG A 193 -1.56 -23.08 -27.73
N PHE A 194 -1.24 -23.12 -26.45
CA PHE A 194 -0.14 -23.90 -25.87
C PHE A 194 -0.64 -25.07 -25.01
N ASN A 195 -1.75 -25.70 -25.40
CA ASN A 195 -2.40 -26.79 -24.64
C ASN A 195 -1.56 -28.08 -24.46
N HIS A 196 -0.28 -28.08 -24.89
CA HIS A 196 0.65 -29.16 -24.60
C HIS A 196 1.25 -28.97 -23.20
N HIS A 197 1.11 -29.97 -22.32
CA HIS A 197 1.44 -29.87 -20.89
C HIS A 197 2.88 -29.39 -20.62
N TRP A 198 3.85 -29.82 -21.42
CA TRP A 198 5.24 -29.36 -21.30
C TRP A 198 5.43 -27.92 -21.76
N GLY A 199 4.88 -27.54 -22.92
CA GLY A 199 4.97 -26.19 -23.46
C GLY A 199 4.29 -25.14 -22.56
N SER A 200 3.12 -25.47 -22.02
CA SER A 200 2.42 -24.64 -21.02
C SER A 200 3.23 -24.48 -19.73
N THR A 201 3.83 -25.56 -19.22
CA THR A 201 4.60 -25.50 -17.97
C THR A 201 5.88 -24.68 -18.15
N CYS A 202 6.62 -24.87 -19.24
CA CYS A 202 7.80 -24.06 -19.56
C CYS A 202 7.42 -22.58 -19.74
N LEU A 203 6.32 -22.28 -20.43
CA LEU A 203 5.84 -20.90 -20.59
C LEU A 203 5.50 -20.27 -19.24
N ILE A 204 4.80 -20.99 -18.36
CA ILE A 204 4.46 -20.50 -17.02
C ILE A 204 5.73 -20.25 -16.20
N VAL A 205 6.70 -21.17 -16.22
CA VAL A 205 7.98 -21.02 -15.50
C VAL A 205 8.76 -19.83 -16.03
N VAL A 206 8.85 -19.65 -17.35
CA VAL A 206 9.53 -18.50 -17.96
C VAL A 206 8.83 -17.19 -17.60
N LEU A 207 7.50 -17.12 -17.73
CA LEU A 207 6.72 -15.93 -17.36
C LEU A 207 6.87 -15.61 -15.86
N PHE A 208 6.81 -16.62 -15.00
CA PHE A 208 6.99 -16.46 -13.56
C PHE A 208 8.40 -15.97 -13.24
N SER A 209 9.44 -16.57 -13.83
CA SER A 209 10.83 -16.15 -13.67
C SER A 209 11.05 -14.73 -14.16
N LEU A 210 10.47 -14.34 -15.30
CA LEU A 210 10.55 -12.96 -15.80
C LEU A 210 9.86 -11.96 -14.87
N CYS A 211 8.69 -12.32 -14.32
CA CYS A 211 8.01 -11.51 -13.31
C CYS A 211 8.82 -11.39 -12.02
N LEU A 212 9.48 -12.47 -11.58
CA LEU A 212 10.31 -12.51 -10.37
C LEU A 212 11.59 -11.69 -10.56
N ILE A 213 12.29 -11.85 -11.69
CA ILE A 213 13.46 -11.05 -12.04
C ILE A 213 13.09 -9.56 -12.09
N ASN A 214 11.92 -9.24 -12.66
CA ASN A 214 11.45 -7.87 -12.73
C ASN A 214 11.10 -7.27 -11.35
N SER A 215 10.49 -8.05 -10.45
CA SER A 215 10.20 -7.55 -9.09
C SER A 215 11.48 -7.23 -8.31
N PHE A 216 12.54 -8.02 -8.49
CA PHE A 216 13.86 -7.71 -7.93
C PHE A 216 14.49 -6.46 -8.55
N ASN A 217 14.42 -6.29 -9.88
CA ASN A 217 14.99 -5.13 -10.56
C ASN A 217 14.26 -3.82 -10.20
N TYR A 218 12.94 -3.85 -10.04
CA TYR A 218 12.16 -2.68 -9.58
C TYR A 218 12.51 -2.31 -8.14
N SER A 219 12.70 -3.29 -7.25
CA SER A 219 13.16 -3.02 -5.87
C SER A 219 14.56 -2.43 -5.80
N ALA A 220 15.43 -2.76 -6.78
CA ALA A 220 16.76 -2.18 -6.93
C ALA A 220 16.75 -0.78 -7.61
N LEU A 221 15.71 -0.45 -8.39
CA LEU A 221 15.54 0.83 -9.10
C LEU A 221 14.74 1.89 -8.32
N TYR A 222 13.96 1.51 -7.31
CA TYR A 222 13.22 2.44 -6.46
C TYR A 222 14.09 3.52 -5.78
N PRO A 223 15.36 3.24 -5.40
CA PRO A 223 16.28 4.27 -4.92
C PRO A 223 16.73 5.29 -5.99
N MET A 224 16.57 5.00 -7.28
CA MET A 224 17.13 5.81 -8.39
C MET A 224 16.18 6.89 -8.94
N ASN A 225 14.89 6.88 -8.59
CA ASN A 225 13.91 7.86 -9.11
C ASN A 225 13.68 9.07 -8.16
N ILE A 226 14.41 9.15 -7.04
CA ILE A 226 14.31 10.24 -6.06
C ILE A 226 14.79 11.59 -6.64
N THR A 227 15.53 11.58 -7.74
CA THR A 227 16.02 12.81 -8.40
C THR A 227 14.94 13.59 -9.17
N THR A 228 13.79 12.99 -9.46
CA THR A 228 12.72 13.64 -10.26
C THR A 228 11.48 14.02 -9.47
N ASP A 229 11.30 13.48 -8.26
CA ASP A 229 10.27 13.91 -7.30
C ASP A 229 10.82 15.08 -6.46
N GLN A 230 11.25 16.15 -7.12
CA GLN A 230 11.60 17.41 -6.42
C GLN A 230 10.33 18.00 -5.80
N ASN A 231 10.06 17.56 -4.58
CA ASN A 231 9.06 18.18 -3.74
C ASN A 231 9.49 19.63 -3.47
N PRO A 232 8.68 20.66 -3.78
CA PRO A 232 9.05 22.06 -3.54
C PRO A 232 9.34 22.41 -2.08
N TYR A 233 9.03 21.52 -1.12
CA TYR A 233 9.42 21.65 0.30
C TYR A 233 10.88 21.29 0.59
N ASP A 234 11.59 20.59 -0.31
CA ASP A 234 12.99 20.20 -0.10
C ASP A 234 13.96 21.42 -0.14
N ASN A 235 13.49 22.52 -0.74
CA ASN A 235 14.22 23.79 -0.87
C ASN A 235 14.13 24.71 0.36
N GLN A 236 13.48 24.30 1.45
CA GLN A 236 13.24 25.15 2.63
C GLN A 236 14.29 25.05 3.75
N PHE A 237 15.31 24.21 3.61
CA PHE A 237 16.33 24.01 4.66
C PHE A 237 17.70 24.54 4.22
N ASN A 238 18.32 25.43 5.01
CA ASN A 238 19.68 25.93 4.81
C ASN A 238 20.71 24.82 5.16
N ARG A 239 21.65 24.50 4.25
CA ARG A 239 22.50 23.27 4.29
C ARG A 239 24.02 23.56 4.36
N THR A 240 24.44 24.75 4.84
CA THR A 240 25.84 25.21 4.79
C THR A 240 26.80 24.50 5.77
N ASP A 241 26.31 23.84 6.82
CA ASP A 241 27.15 23.41 7.96
C ASP A 241 27.34 21.87 8.06
N GLN A 242 27.33 21.15 6.94
CA GLN A 242 27.40 19.67 6.93
C GLN A 242 28.82 19.12 6.68
N PRO A 243 29.28 18.10 7.43
CA PRO A 243 30.61 17.51 7.28
C PRO A 243 30.76 16.64 6.02
N GLU A 244 31.96 16.65 5.43
CA GLU A 244 32.31 15.89 4.21
C GLU A 244 32.99 14.55 4.53
N LEU A 245 32.53 13.47 3.88
CA LEU A 245 33.16 12.15 3.98
C LEU A 245 34.10 11.93 2.78
N THR A 246 35.41 11.92 3.06
CA THR A 246 36.49 11.62 2.11
C THR A 246 36.77 10.11 2.11
N TYR A 247 35.92 9.31 1.45
CA TYR A 247 36.12 7.85 1.31
C TYR A 247 36.40 7.47 -0.15
N LYS A 248 37.37 6.57 -0.39
CA LYS A 248 37.69 6.00 -1.71
C LYS A 248 36.97 4.65 -1.88
N ALA A 249 36.06 4.55 -2.85
CA ALA A 249 35.28 3.34 -3.10
C ALA A 249 36.14 2.15 -3.57
N THR A 250 35.74 0.93 -3.19
CA THR A 250 36.33 -0.35 -3.67
C THR A 250 35.25 -1.20 -4.34
N PRO A 251 35.61 -2.20 -5.18
CA PRO A 251 34.64 -2.99 -5.96
C PRO A 251 33.57 -3.73 -5.14
N THR A 252 33.83 -4.00 -3.86
CA THR A 252 32.91 -4.71 -2.95
C THR A 252 31.96 -3.78 -2.19
N HIS A 253 32.20 -2.47 -2.19
CA HIS A 253 31.41 -1.47 -1.48
C HIS A 253 31.21 -0.24 -2.37
N GLN A 254 30.28 -0.34 -3.31
CA GLN A 254 29.90 0.79 -4.17
C GLN A 254 28.87 1.69 -3.47
N ILE A 255 29.10 3.00 -3.52
CA ILE A 255 28.16 4.02 -3.03
C ILE A 255 27.02 4.18 -4.05
N PRO A 256 25.75 4.37 -3.64
CA PRO A 256 24.67 4.77 -4.54
C PRO A 256 25.02 6.11 -5.18
N ARG A 257 25.31 6.11 -6.49
CA ARG A 257 25.71 7.33 -7.21
C ARG A 257 24.52 8.28 -7.35
N SER A 258 24.58 9.44 -6.73
CA SER A 258 23.86 10.62 -7.21
C SER A 258 24.82 11.47 -8.06
N ASN A 259 24.60 11.41 -9.38
CA ASN A 259 25.21 12.20 -10.44
C ASN A 259 26.71 12.01 -10.71
N LEU A 260 27.00 11.73 -11.98
CA LEU A 260 28.31 11.66 -12.59
C LEU A 260 29.00 13.03 -12.49
N ASN A 261 29.73 13.27 -11.41
CA ASN A 261 31.09 13.82 -11.40
C ASN A 261 31.52 14.14 -9.96
N LEU A 262 32.68 13.57 -9.61
CA LEU A 262 33.61 13.97 -8.55
C LEU A 262 33.41 13.44 -7.12
N GLN A 263 34.59 13.30 -6.52
CA GLN A 263 34.94 12.83 -5.20
C GLN A 263 34.28 13.69 -4.10
N ASN A 264 34.11 13.07 -2.92
CA ASN A 264 33.51 13.60 -1.68
C ASN A 264 31.98 13.61 -1.66
N TYR A 265 31.39 12.86 -0.72
CA TYR A 265 29.95 12.84 -0.47
C TYR A 265 29.65 13.60 0.83
N LYS A 266 28.78 14.62 0.74
CA LYS A 266 28.24 15.31 1.92
C LYS A 266 27.13 14.45 2.50
N VAL A 267 27.36 13.83 3.67
CA VAL A 267 26.29 13.14 4.40
C VAL A 267 25.36 14.21 4.94
N ASN A 268 24.20 14.29 4.31
CA ASN A 268 23.18 15.27 4.67
C ASN A 268 22.15 14.64 5.63
N ASN A 269 21.25 15.45 6.19
CA ASN A 269 20.13 14.94 6.98
C ASN A 269 19.24 13.96 6.21
N HIS A 270 19.23 14.01 4.87
CA HIS A 270 18.46 13.10 4.02
C HIS A 270 19.06 11.68 4.03
N ASP A 271 20.37 11.50 4.11
CA ASP A 271 21.03 10.18 4.24
C ASP A 271 20.75 9.51 5.58
N TYR A 272 20.68 10.29 6.66
CA TYR A 272 20.25 9.82 7.98
C TYR A 272 18.75 9.50 8.00
N ASN A 273 17.92 10.32 7.35
CA ASN A 273 16.48 10.07 7.21
C ASN A 273 16.17 8.83 6.33
N ASN A 274 17.07 8.44 5.43
CA ASN A 274 16.95 7.23 4.62
C ASN A 274 17.12 5.92 5.41
N GLN A 275 17.45 5.97 6.71
CA GLN A 275 17.37 4.80 7.60
C GLN A 275 15.93 4.41 7.96
N PHE A 276 14.95 5.29 7.71
CA PHE A 276 13.53 5.00 7.86
C PHE A 276 12.88 5.02 6.47
N PRO A 277 12.49 3.87 5.90
CA PRO A 277 11.99 3.84 4.54
C PRO A 277 10.61 4.47 4.50
N THR A 278 10.51 5.66 3.90
CA THR A 278 9.41 6.14 3.05
C THR A 278 9.72 7.56 2.59
N VAL A 279 9.89 7.72 1.29
CA VAL A 279 9.67 8.94 0.48
C VAL A 279 9.43 10.22 1.32
N ASN A 280 10.50 10.99 1.54
CA ASN A 280 10.52 12.24 2.31
C ASN A 280 9.80 13.41 1.60
N GLY A 281 8.84 13.11 0.71
CA GLY A 281 7.99 14.09 -0.01
C GLY A 281 6.62 14.31 0.64
N SER A 282 6.19 13.40 1.50
CA SER A 282 5.00 13.57 2.31
C SER A 282 5.15 12.65 3.50
N GLY A 283 5.37 13.18 4.71
CA GLY A 283 4.93 12.47 5.89
C GLY A 283 3.42 12.30 5.73
N ARG A 284 3.00 11.19 5.09
CA ARG A 284 1.58 10.97 4.83
C ARG A 284 0.95 10.79 6.19
N THR A 285 0.29 11.85 6.66
CA THR A 285 -0.52 11.86 7.88
C THR A 285 -1.84 11.13 7.68
N ASP A 286 -1.91 10.33 6.62
CA ASP A 286 -2.96 9.40 6.30
C ASP A 286 -3.20 8.54 7.55
N TYR A 287 -4.46 8.48 7.97
CA TYR A 287 -4.90 7.69 9.11
C TYR A 287 -4.39 8.12 10.50
N LEU A 288 -3.85 9.33 10.66
CA LEU A 288 -3.66 9.88 12.02
C LEU A 288 -5.00 10.11 12.72
N PRO A 289 -5.08 10.07 14.06
CA PRO A 289 -6.27 10.54 14.76
C PRO A 289 -6.57 12.00 14.38
N VAL A 290 -7.83 12.35 14.14
CA VAL A 290 -8.23 13.71 13.72
C VAL A 290 -7.72 14.79 14.69
N ASN A 291 -7.68 14.49 15.99
CA ASN A 291 -7.18 15.42 17.01
C ASN A 291 -5.68 15.72 16.85
N SER A 292 -4.88 14.75 16.39
CA SER A 292 -3.45 14.94 16.12
C SER A 292 -3.20 15.74 14.86
N GLY A 293 -4.13 15.71 13.90
CA GLY A 293 -4.03 16.45 12.63
C GLY A 293 -3.74 17.94 12.80
N LYS A 294 -4.35 18.58 13.80
CA LYS A 294 -4.15 20.02 14.08
C LYS A 294 -2.75 20.37 14.59
N TYR A 295 -1.96 19.37 14.97
CA TYR A 295 -0.65 19.55 15.59
C TYR A 295 0.48 18.87 14.81
N ILE A 296 0.25 18.46 13.56
CA ILE A 296 1.21 17.72 12.72
C ILE A 296 2.57 18.40 12.69
N GLU A 297 2.62 19.72 12.47
CA GLU A 297 3.89 20.46 12.42
C GLU A 297 4.67 20.35 13.74
N ALA A 298 4.00 20.52 14.88
CA ALA A 298 4.63 20.40 16.19
C ALA A 298 5.10 18.96 16.48
N LEU A 299 4.32 17.96 16.06
CA LEU A 299 4.66 16.55 16.23
C LEU A 299 5.85 16.15 15.35
N ALA A 300 5.86 16.57 14.08
CA ALA A 300 6.95 16.36 13.13
C ALA A 300 8.25 17.04 13.60
N ASN A 301 8.13 18.23 14.19
CA ASN A 301 9.24 18.97 14.79
C ASN A 301 9.62 18.51 16.22
N LYS A 302 9.12 17.33 16.66
CA LYS A 302 9.49 16.68 17.93
C LYS A 302 9.25 17.56 19.16
N VAL A 303 8.19 18.39 19.12
CA VAL A 303 7.85 19.30 20.21
C VAL A 303 7.11 18.54 21.33
N ALA A 304 7.76 18.40 22.47
CA ALA A 304 7.18 17.92 23.71
C ALA A 304 6.67 19.09 24.57
N ILE A 305 5.77 18.80 25.52
CA ILE A 305 5.25 19.78 26.48
C ILE A 305 5.45 19.23 27.89
N LEU A 306 6.29 19.88 28.69
CA LEU A 306 6.47 19.56 30.11
C LEU A 306 5.82 20.68 30.94
N ASN A 307 4.79 20.32 31.71
CA ASN A 307 4.04 21.25 32.56
C ASN A 307 3.58 22.53 31.83
N GLY A 308 3.10 22.39 30.60
CA GLY A 308 2.67 23.51 29.75
C GLY A 308 3.79 24.18 28.93
N GLN A 309 5.06 23.95 29.27
CA GLN A 309 6.19 24.52 28.54
C GLN A 309 6.63 23.63 27.38
N LYS A 310 6.73 24.21 26.18
CA LYS A 310 7.17 23.51 24.97
C LYS A 310 8.69 23.42 24.92
N PHE A 311 9.21 22.27 24.49
CA PHE A 311 10.62 22.09 24.16
C PHE A 311 10.76 21.11 22.99
N LYS A 312 11.82 21.26 22.20
CA LYS A 312 12.15 20.33 21.11
C LYS A 312 13.02 19.20 21.65
N ILE A 313 12.66 17.96 21.36
CA ILE A 313 13.49 16.80 21.70
C ILE A 313 14.63 16.71 20.66
N ALA A 314 15.88 16.66 21.13
CA ALA A 314 17.04 16.45 20.27
C ALA A 314 16.98 15.07 19.59
N GLN A 315 17.45 14.97 18.35
CA GLN A 315 17.43 13.69 17.62
C GLN A 315 18.24 12.59 18.33
N SER A 316 19.38 12.94 18.93
CA SER A 316 20.22 12.02 19.72
C SER A 316 19.52 11.45 20.95
N SER A 317 18.43 12.07 21.40
CA SER A 317 17.60 11.59 22.50
C SER A 317 16.52 10.61 22.07
N ILE A 318 16.39 10.29 20.78
CA ILE A 318 15.33 9.42 20.25
C ILE A 318 15.94 8.15 19.69
N HIS A 319 15.52 7.00 20.22
CA HIS A 319 16.01 5.68 19.83
C HIS A 319 14.86 4.82 19.32
N ALA A 320 14.84 4.54 18.02
CA ALA A 320 13.87 3.64 17.42
C ALA A 320 14.19 2.18 17.75
N GLY A 321 13.15 1.37 17.92
CA GLY A 321 13.24 -0.07 18.08
C GLY A 321 12.10 -0.78 17.35
N SER A 322 12.08 -2.11 17.39
CA SER A 322 10.98 -2.88 16.79
C SER A 322 9.66 -2.52 17.48
N ASN A 323 8.71 -1.98 16.70
CA ASN A 323 7.41 -1.47 17.18
C ASN A 323 7.51 -0.58 18.43
N SER A 324 8.62 0.14 18.60
CA SER A 324 8.88 0.91 19.81
C SER A 324 9.72 2.16 19.55
N LEU A 325 9.59 3.13 20.45
CA LEU A 325 10.38 4.35 20.46
C LEU A 325 10.76 4.68 21.89
N SER A 326 12.04 5.00 22.10
CA SER A 326 12.56 5.42 23.40
C SER A 326 13.09 6.86 23.36
N TYR A 327 12.84 7.60 24.42
CA TYR A 327 13.25 8.99 24.63
C TYR A 327 14.22 9.07 25.81
N HIS A 328 15.42 9.57 25.59
CA HIS A 328 16.42 9.87 26.62
C HIS A 328 16.47 11.38 26.85
N LEU A 329 15.60 11.86 27.74
CA LEU A 329 15.42 13.29 28.00
C LEU A 329 16.39 13.76 29.09
N LEU A 330 17.29 14.67 28.75
CA LEU A 330 18.25 15.32 29.66
C LEU A 330 17.66 16.60 30.27
N ILE A 331 16.43 16.52 30.78
CA ILE A 331 15.71 17.65 31.36
C ILE A 331 15.21 17.26 32.75
N PRO A 332 15.42 18.09 33.79
CA PRO A 332 14.88 17.84 35.11
C PRO A 332 13.35 17.83 35.10
N MET A 333 12.77 16.81 35.73
CA MET A 333 11.32 16.63 35.84
C MET A 333 10.94 16.41 37.29
N LYS A 334 9.95 17.16 37.79
CA LYS A 334 9.43 17.01 39.15
C LYS A 334 8.32 15.96 39.18
N LYS A 335 8.19 15.23 40.29
CA LYS A 335 7.06 14.32 40.54
C LYS A 335 5.73 15.06 40.32
N ALA A 336 4.74 14.33 39.80
CA ALA A 336 3.39 14.81 39.49
C ALA A 336 3.28 15.85 38.37
N THR A 337 4.39 16.32 37.79
CA THR A 337 4.32 17.12 36.56
C THR A 337 3.84 16.27 35.39
N THR A 338 3.23 16.91 34.38
CA THR A 338 2.76 16.22 33.19
C THR A 338 3.71 16.42 32.03
N LEU A 339 4.06 15.33 31.35
CA LEU A 339 4.83 15.31 30.12
C LEU A 339 3.96 14.80 28.98
N ASP A 340 3.76 15.64 27.97
CA ASP A 340 3.13 15.29 26.70
C ASP A 340 4.24 15.09 25.65
N LEU A 341 4.40 13.84 25.22
CA LEU A 341 5.41 13.42 24.25
C LEU A 341 4.88 13.55 22.82
N PRO A 342 5.73 13.82 21.82
CA PRO A 342 5.36 13.80 20.40
C PRO A 342 5.22 12.35 19.87
N PHE A 343 4.46 11.50 20.57
CA PHE A 343 4.12 10.14 20.16
C PHE A 343 2.60 9.99 20.14
N ILE A 344 2.04 9.73 18.97
CA ILE A 344 0.59 9.60 18.76
C ILE A 344 0.07 8.33 19.45
N ARG A 345 -0.97 8.49 20.27
CA ARG A 345 -1.66 7.38 20.91
C ARG A 345 -2.92 7.07 20.11
N TYR A 346 -2.97 5.89 19.51
CA TYR A 346 -4.15 5.43 18.81
C TYR A 346 -5.09 4.70 19.77
N ALA A 347 -6.36 5.10 19.79
CA ALA A 347 -7.39 4.33 20.49
C ALA A 347 -7.51 2.92 19.88
N GLY A 348 -7.66 1.91 20.74
CA GLY A 348 -7.71 0.50 20.33
C GLY A 348 -6.34 -0.19 20.22
N MET A 349 -5.24 0.54 20.20
CA MET A 349 -3.91 -0.09 20.26
C MET A 349 -3.48 -0.34 21.71
N ASN A 350 -2.81 -1.48 21.91
CA ASN A 350 -2.21 -1.86 23.17
C ASN A 350 -0.76 -1.35 23.24
N TYR A 351 -0.41 -0.75 24.37
CA TYR A 351 0.90 -0.16 24.58
C TYR A 351 1.49 -0.55 25.92
N THR A 352 2.81 -0.73 25.94
CA THR A 352 3.60 -0.72 27.17
C THR A 352 4.43 0.56 27.18
N VAL A 353 4.21 1.41 28.18
CA VAL A 353 5.04 2.59 28.41
C VAL A 353 5.84 2.38 29.68
N LYS A 354 7.16 2.56 29.61
CA LYS A 354 8.05 2.48 30.77
C LYS A 354 8.72 3.82 31.02
N PHE A 355 8.80 4.22 32.29
CA PHE A 355 9.58 5.36 32.77
C PHE A 355 10.74 4.82 33.60
N ASN A 356 11.97 5.07 33.17
CA ASN A 356 13.20 4.54 33.77
C ASN A 356 13.14 3.03 34.04
N GLY A 357 12.62 2.27 33.08
CA GLY A 357 12.48 0.81 33.15
C GLY A 357 11.21 0.31 33.87
N LYS A 358 10.51 1.15 34.64
CA LYS A 358 9.26 0.77 35.33
C LYS A 358 8.04 1.03 34.45
N THR A 359 7.18 0.03 34.28
CA THR A 359 5.93 0.17 33.51
C THR A 359 4.96 1.13 34.19
N LEU A 360 4.40 2.06 33.41
CA LEU A 360 3.34 2.96 33.84
C LEU A 360 1.98 2.28 33.63
N THR A 361 1.13 2.30 34.67
CA THR A 361 -0.21 1.68 34.65
C THR A 361 -1.29 2.63 34.15
N HIS A 362 -1.12 3.93 34.36
CA HIS A 362 -2.09 4.94 33.94
C HIS A 362 -1.53 5.75 32.77
N LEU A 363 -2.11 5.53 31.58
CA LEU A 363 -1.75 6.23 30.35
C LEU A 363 -2.88 7.16 29.96
N ALA A 364 -2.60 8.46 29.89
CA ALA A 364 -3.54 9.46 29.43
C ALA A 364 -3.26 9.86 27.98
N THR A 365 -4.30 10.34 27.28
CA THR A 365 -4.15 11.01 25.99
C THR A 365 -4.16 12.52 26.20
N SER A 366 -3.26 13.25 25.54
CA SER A 366 -3.28 14.71 25.52
C SER A 366 -4.35 15.24 24.56
N ASN A 367 -4.59 16.56 24.59
CA ASN A 367 -5.43 17.23 23.59
C ASN A 367 -4.83 17.16 22.17
N ARG A 368 -3.54 16.83 22.03
CA ARG A 368 -2.84 16.62 20.75
C ARG A 368 -2.99 15.18 20.22
N GLY A 369 -3.74 14.32 20.91
CA GLY A 369 -3.87 12.90 20.56
C GLY A 369 -2.60 12.08 20.82
N THR A 370 -1.71 12.57 21.69
CA THR A 370 -0.44 11.93 22.04
C THR A 370 -0.44 11.37 23.46
N PHE A 371 0.61 10.62 23.82
CA PHE A 371 0.80 10.17 25.20
C PHE A 371 1.05 11.35 26.15
N LYS A 372 0.22 11.44 27.18
CA LYS A 372 0.40 12.31 28.36
C LYS A 372 0.74 11.44 29.57
N LEU A 373 1.91 11.68 30.14
CA LEU A 373 2.46 10.95 31.28
C LEU A 373 2.49 11.84 32.51
N THR A 374 2.05 11.33 33.64
CA THR A 374 2.30 11.95 34.95
C THR A 374 3.61 11.40 35.49
N ILE A 375 4.57 12.28 35.77
CA ILE A 375 5.91 11.89 36.19
C ILE A 375 5.85 11.24 37.59
N PRO A 376 6.26 9.97 37.74
CA PRO A 376 6.07 9.22 38.98
C PRO A 376 7.04 9.64 40.10
N GLN A 377 8.21 10.17 39.74
CA GLN A 377 9.28 10.55 40.67
C GLN A 377 10.13 11.69 40.09
N THR A 378 10.68 12.54 40.96
CA THR A 378 11.57 13.63 40.56
C THR A 378 12.90 13.08 40.04
N VAL A 379 13.34 13.51 38.86
CA VAL A 379 14.57 13.04 38.21
C VAL A 379 15.28 14.17 37.49
N LYS A 380 16.61 14.07 37.31
CA LYS A 380 17.41 14.99 36.48
C LYS A 380 17.31 14.67 34.99
N SER A 381 17.05 13.42 34.66
CA SER A 381 16.85 12.90 33.30
C SER A 381 15.92 11.69 33.34
N ALA A 382 15.28 11.36 32.23
CA ALA A 382 14.50 10.13 32.12
C ALA A 382 14.69 9.41 30.79
N LYS A 383 14.60 8.10 30.87
CA LYS A 383 14.39 7.18 29.76
C LYS A 383 12.92 6.78 29.72
N ILE A 384 12.22 7.16 28.67
CA ILE A 384 10.82 6.78 28.45
C ILE A 384 10.75 5.88 27.22
N SER A 385 10.28 4.65 27.35
CA SER A 385 10.10 3.74 26.22
C SER A 385 8.62 3.46 25.98
N ILE A 386 8.16 3.61 24.75
CA ILE A 386 6.81 3.28 24.32
C ILE A 386 6.91 2.12 23.34
N GLN A 387 6.24 1.01 23.63
CA GLN A 387 6.15 -0.15 22.76
C GLN A 387 4.69 -0.40 22.38
N SER A 388 4.41 -0.54 21.09
CA SER A 388 3.11 -0.94 20.58
C SER A 388 3.05 -2.45 20.40
N HIS A 389 1.96 -3.06 20.85
CA HIS A 389 1.65 -4.48 20.64
C HIS A 389 0.58 -4.68 19.55
N GLY A 390 0.19 -3.60 18.87
CA GLY A 390 -0.90 -3.59 17.89
C GLY A 390 -2.28 -3.62 18.54
N SER A 391 -3.30 -4.04 17.81
CA SER A 391 -4.67 -4.14 18.35
C SER A 391 -4.81 -5.34 19.27
N GLY A 392 -5.70 -5.25 20.26
CA GLY A 392 -6.02 -6.39 21.14
C GLY A 392 -6.55 -7.63 20.41
N PHE A 393 -7.07 -7.46 19.19
CA PHE A 393 -7.61 -8.53 18.35
C PHE A 393 -6.65 -9.02 17.27
N ASN A 394 -5.40 -8.51 17.22
CA ASN A 394 -4.44 -8.90 16.19
C ASN A 394 -4.25 -10.42 16.12
N GLY A 395 -4.12 -11.09 17.27
CA GLY A 395 -4.01 -12.55 17.32
C GLY A 395 -5.23 -13.25 16.71
N THR A 396 -6.44 -12.80 17.05
CA THR A 396 -7.69 -13.32 16.49
C THR A 396 -7.76 -13.13 14.98
N PHE A 397 -7.40 -11.96 14.46
CA PHE A 397 -7.40 -11.70 13.01
C PHE A 397 -6.42 -12.60 12.25
N ILE A 398 -5.23 -12.84 12.82
CA ILE A 398 -4.24 -13.76 12.26
C ILE A 398 -4.79 -15.19 12.26
N ILE A 399 -5.30 -15.67 13.39
CA ILE A 399 -5.83 -17.04 13.53
C ILE A 399 -6.98 -17.27 12.55
N LEU A 400 -7.95 -16.36 12.47
CA LEU A 400 -9.09 -16.49 11.55
C LEU A 400 -8.66 -16.48 10.08
N SER A 401 -7.70 -15.63 9.72
CA SER A 401 -7.12 -15.57 8.37
C SER A 401 -6.44 -16.91 8.01
N LEU A 402 -5.62 -17.45 8.92
CA LEU A 402 -4.92 -18.73 8.72
C LEU A 402 -5.91 -19.90 8.62
N LEU A 403 -6.90 -19.97 9.51
CA LEU A 403 -7.95 -20.99 9.45
C LEU A 403 -8.76 -20.88 8.15
N GLY A 404 -9.02 -19.67 7.65
CA GLY A 404 -9.66 -19.46 6.36
C GLY A 404 -8.80 -20.02 5.21
N TRP A 405 -7.50 -19.77 5.20
CA TRP A 405 -6.59 -20.31 4.18
C TRP A 405 -6.53 -21.84 4.22
N LEU A 406 -6.40 -22.42 5.43
CA LEU A 406 -6.42 -23.87 5.63
C LEU A 406 -7.75 -24.48 5.18
N GLY A 407 -8.87 -23.83 5.49
CA GLY A 407 -10.20 -24.26 5.05
C GLY A 407 -10.32 -24.26 3.52
N LEU A 408 -9.81 -23.22 2.85
CA LEU A 408 -9.82 -23.15 1.39
C LEU A 408 -8.98 -24.26 0.75
N LEU A 409 -7.75 -24.46 1.24
CA LEU A 409 -6.85 -25.51 0.77
C LEU A 409 -7.43 -26.91 1.01
N GLY A 410 -7.96 -27.15 2.22
CA GLY A 410 -8.63 -28.38 2.60
C GLY A 410 -9.78 -28.70 1.65
N SER A 411 -10.63 -27.72 1.33
CA SER A 411 -11.76 -27.92 0.39
C SER A 411 -11.31 -28.35 -1.01
N GLY A 412 -10.14 -27.90 -1.46
CA GLY A 412 -9.54 -28.30 -2.73
C GLY A 412 -9.02 -29.74 -2.71
N ILE A 413 -8.36 -30.13 -1.62
CA ILE A 413 -7.83 -31.48 -1.42
C ILE A 413 -8.96 -32.50 -1.28
N PHE A 414 -9.98 -32.21 -0.45
CA PHE A 414 -11.13 -33.09 -0.25
C PHE A 414 -11.90 -33.33 -1.56
N LYS A 415 -12.13 -32.29 -2.37
CA LYS A 415 -12.78 -32.46 -3.68
C LYS A 415 -11.97 -33.34 -4.64
N LYS A 416 -10.64 -33.28 -4.59
CA LYS A 416 -9.76 -34.13 -5.41
C LYS A 416 -9.81 -35.59 -4.96
N LEU A 417 -9.76 -35.85 -3.65
CA LEU A 417 -9.84 -37.19 -3.07
C LEU A 417 -11.21 -37.85 -3.28
N SER A 418 -12.30 -37.08 -3.17
CA SER A 418 -13.67 -37.58 -3.41
C SER A 418 -13.98 -37.93 -4.87
N ARG A 419 -13.12 -37.50 -5.82
CA ARG A 419 -13.25 -37.83 -7.25
C ARG A 419 -12.34 -38.98 -7.69
N SER A 420 -11.44 -39.44 -6.82
CA SER A 420 -10.58 -40.60 -7.08
C SER A 420 -11.06 -41.88 -6.36
N ARG A 421 -12.21 -41.80 -5.69
CA ARG A 421 -13.05 -42.93 -5.28
C ARG A 421 -14.31 -42.86 -6.12
#